data_AF-A0A936DGZ0-F1
#
_entry.id   AF-A0A936DGZ0-F1
#
_cell.length_a   1.000
_cell.length_b   1.000
_cell.length_c   1.000
_cell.angle_alpha   90.00
_cell.angle_beta   90.00
_cell.angle_gamma   90.00
#
_symmetry.space_group_name_H-M   'P 1'
#
loop_
_entity.id
_entity.type
_entity.pdbx_description
1 polymer ?
#
loop_
_entity_poly.entity_id
_entity_poly.type
_entity_poly.pdbx_seq_one_letter_code
_entity_poly.pdbx_strand_id
1 'polypeptide(L)'
;MDAAEVLTPAADEPTAAPAAAPAAEQRLRAAADEIFERTSPYEGIGLRNHCRRLHRFASALLRQRGLQLDDGVAYLVAMVHDLGIVSEQDEGVNYLHRSRALFHREAERLPLPPLDMKVIDECLVYNHRVLSVPNLSAEAECFRNAVMIEHSRGLVRFGLPRDYVRETFDALPRGNFDRVLMDFTWRTIKREPLTIVRGIFF
;
A
#
# COMPACT_ATOMS: atom_id res chain seq x y z
N MET A 1 71.41 -6.48 -12.55
CA MET A 1 71.37 -6.80 -11.10
C MET A 1 70.22 -6.00 -10.55
N ASP A 2 69.11 -6.70 -10.34
CA ASP A 2 67.76 -6.21 -10.06
C ASP A 2 67.63 -5.47 -8.74
N ALA A 3 66.87 -4.37 -8.76
CA ALA A 3 66.23 -3.80 -7.57
C ALA A 3 64.73 -4.08 -7.71
N ALA A 4 64.26 -5.13 -7.02
CA ALA A 4 62.84 -5.46 -6.93
C ALA A 4 62.21 -4.63 -5.80
N GLU A 5 61.34 -3.70 -6.21
CA GLU A 5 60.46 -2.90 -5.36
C GLU A 5 59.35 -3.82 -4.80
N VAL A 6 59.38 -4.10 -3.50
CA VAL A 6 58.36 -4.92 -2.83
C VAL A 6 57.19 -4.03 -2.48
N LEU A 7 56.16 -4.08 -3.33
CA LEU A 7 54.83 -3.55 -3.13
C LEU A 7 54.11 -4.37 -2.03
N THR A 8 53.94 -3.82 -0.83
CA THR A 8 53.01 -4.38 0.16
C THR A 8 51.57 -4.04 -0.24
N PRO A 9 50.67 -5.03 -0.43
CA PRO A 9 49.26 -4.75 -0.65
C PRO A 9 48.59 -4.33 0.66
N ALA A 10 47.76 -3.29 0.57
CA ALA A 10 46.88 -2.85 1.63
C ALA A 10 45.95 -3.99 2.07
N ALA A 11 45.79 -4.16 3.39
CA ALA A 11 44.81 -5.05 3.95
C ALA A 11 43.41 -4.54 3.58
N ASP A 12 42.72 -5.32 2.77
CA ASP A 12 41.31 -5.13 2.44
C ASP A 12 40.49 -5.47 3.69
N GLU A 13 39.88 -4.46 4.32
CA GLU A 13 38.89 -4.70 5.36
C GLU A 13 37.62 -5.31 4.73
N PRO A 14 37.09 -6.42 5.25
CA PRO A 14 35.85 -6.97 4.74
C PRO A 14 34.71 -6.02 5.10
N THR A 15 34.23 -5.26 4.10
CA THR A 15 32.98 -4.49 4.19
C THR A 15 31.82 -5.48 4.30
N ALA A 16 31.46 -5.85 5.52
CA ALA A 16 30.30 -6.67 5.80
C ALA A 16 29.13 -5.78 6.28
N ALA A 17 28.26 -5.39 5.35
CA ALA A 17 26.81 -5.30 5.56
C ALA A 17 26.09 -5.19 4.21
N PRO A 18 25.12 -6.08 3.91
CA PRO A 18 23.73 -5.70 4.16
C PRO A 18 22.85 -6.90 4.55
N ALA A 19 22.59 -7.07 5.86
CA ALA A 19 21.62 -8.05 6.38
C ALA A 19 20.39 -7.40 7.06
N ALA A 20 20.33 -6.06 7.13
CA ALA A 20 19.35 -5.34 7.94
C ALA A 20 18.02 -5.02 7.23
N ALA A 21 18.01 -4.86 5.90
CA ALA A 21 16.82 -4.45 5.14
C ALA A 21 15.66 -5.47 5.21
N PRO A 22 15.88 -6.79 5.08
CA PRO A 22 14.80 -7.77 5.17
C PRO A 22 14.12 -7.79 6.55
N ALA A 23 14.88 -7.56 7.63
CA ALA A 23 14.35 -7.55 8.98
C ALA A 23 13.49 -6.31 9.26
N ALA A 24 13.89 -5.13 8.75
CA ALA A 24 13.12 -3.90 8.89
C ALA A 24 11.78 -3.99 8.12
N GLU A 25 11.81 -4.47 6.88
CA GLU A 25 10.61 -4.67 6.07
C GLU A 25 9.64 -5.66 6.73
N GLN A 26 10.14 -6.79 7.24
CA GLN A 26 9.33 -7.78 7.94
C GLN A 26 8.66 -7.20 9.19
N ARG A 27 9.37 -6.36 9.98
CA ARG A 27 8.78 -5.66 11.13
C ARG A 27 7.67 -4.71 10.70
N LEU A 28 7.86 -3.97 9.61
CA LEU A 28 6.85 -3.04 9.12
C LEU A 28 5.60 -3.76 8.63
N ARG A 29 5.76 -4.91 7.95
CA ARG A 29 4.63 -5.78 7.56
C ARG A 29 3.89 -6.35 8.77
N ALA A 30 4.62 -6.81 9.78
CA ALA A 30 4.02 -7.32 11.01
C ALA A 30 3.21 -6.23 11.72
N ALA A 31 3.76 -5.00 11.79
CA ALA A 31 3.04 -3.86 12.34
C ALA A 31 1.79 -3.50 11.53
N ALA A 32 1.88 -3.53 10.19
CA ALA A 32 0.72 -3.29 9.32
C ALA A 32 -0.38 -4.35 9.53
N ASP A 33 -0.01 -5.62 9.66
CA ASP A 33 -0.95 -6.69 10.00
C ASP A 33 -1.57 -6.44 11.39
N GLU A 34 -0.80 -6.04 12.41
CA GLU A 34 -1.31 -5.74 13.75
C GLU A 34 -2.29 -4.56 13.78
N ILE A 35 -1.96 -3.47 13.08
CA ILE A 35 -2.83 -2.29 12.92
C ILE A 35 -4.15 -2.70 12.26
N PHE A 36 -4.06 -3.53 11.22
CA PHE A 36 -5.23 -4.07 10.54
C PHE A 36 -6.12 -4.88 11.49
N GLU A 37 -5.56 -5.82 12.24
CA GLU A 37 -6.34 -6.66 13.18
C GLU A 37 -7.01 -5.84 14.28
N ARG A 38 -6.30 -4.84 14.82
CA ARG A 38 -6.83 -4.00 15.89
C ARG A 38 -7.97 -3.10 15.40
N THR A 39 -7.97 -2.72 14.13
CA THR A 39 -8.89 -1.70 13.59
C THR A 39 -10.05 -2.32 12.80
N SER A 40 -9.81 -3.39 12.04
CA SER A 40 -10.84 -4.03 11.22
C SER A 40 -11.81 -4.85 12.10
N PRO A 41 -13.11 -4.51 12.14
CA PRO A 41 -14.09 -5.32 12.85
C PRO A 41 -14.56 -6.53 12.04
N TYR A 42 -14.11 -6.69 10.80
CA TYR A 42 -14.59 -7.76 9.91
C TYR A 42 -13.87 -9.07 10.17
N GLU A 43 -14.65 -10.08 10.49
CA GLU A 43 -14.19 -11.46 10.50
C GLU A 43 -13.89 -11.97 9.07
N GLY A 44 -13.13 -13.06 8.97
CA GLY A 44 -12.78 -13.71 7.72
C GLY A 44 -11.58 -13.08 7.01
N ILE A 45 -11.30 -13.57 5.80
CA ILE A 45 -10.08 -13.23 5.06
C ILE A 45 -10.27 -12.14 4.01
N GLY A 46 -11.52 -11.73 3.73
CA GLY A 46 -11.87 -10.97 2.53
C GLY A 46 -11.20 -9.60 2.45
N LEU A 47 -11.36 -8.77 3.49
CA LEU A 47 -10.79 -7.42 3.53
C LEU A 47 -9.25 -7.46 3.57
N ARG A 48 -8.68 -8.34 4.39
CA ARG A 48 -7.23 -8.57 4.44
C ARG A 48 -6.67 -8.97 3.08
N ASN A 49 -7.30 -9.93 2.41
CA ASN A 49 -6.85 -10.38 1.10
C ASN A 49 -7.04 -9.30 0.04
N HIS A 50 -8.08 -8.46 0.14
CA HIS A 50 -8.22 -7.26 -0.70
C HIS A 50 -7.00 -6.35 -0.56
N CYS A 51 -6.61 -5.97 0.66
CA CYS A 51 -5.43 -5.14 0.90
C CYS A 51 -4.13 -5.80 0.37
N ARG A 52 -3.97 -7.11 0.57
CA ARG A 52 -2.80 -7.86 0.08
C ARG A 52 -2.75 -7.96 -1.45
N ARG A 53 -3.90 -8.13 -2.12
CA ARG A 53 -3.98 -8.08 -3.60
C ARG A 53 -3.63 -6.68 -4.11
N LEU A 54 -4.17 -5.65 -3.47
CA LEU A 54 -3.88 -4.26 -3.77
C LEU A 54 -2.36 -3.98 -3.69
N HIS A 55 -1.69 -4.39 -2.61
CA HIS A 55 -0.24 -4.31 -2.49
C HIS A 55 0.47 -4.99 -3.66
N ARG A 56 0.12 -6.25 -3.98
CA ARG A 56 0.74 -6.99 -5.10
C ARG A 56 0.58 -6.29 -6.45
N PHE A 57 -0.57 -5.70 -6.71
CA PHE A 57 -0.82 -4.96 -7.95
C PHE A 57 -0.07 -3.62 -7.97
N ALA A 58 -0.06 -2.89 -6.85
CA ALA A 58 0.66 -1.62 -6.73
C ALA A 58 2.16 -1.83 -6.91
N SER A 59 2.78 -2.79 -6.21
CA SER A 59 4.20 -3.11 -6.35
C SER A 59 4.56 -3.59 -7.75
N ALA A 60 3.67 -4.33 -8.43
CA ALA A 60 3.89 -4.72 -9.82
C ALA A 60 3.85 -3.52 -10.78
N LEU A 61 2.91 -2.60 -10.60
CA LEU A 61 2.81 -1.37 -11.41
C LEU A 61 3.99 -0.42 -11.18
N LEU A 62 4.43 -0.26 -9.93
CA LEU A 62 5.62 0.51 -9.59
C LEU A 62 6.86 -0.05 -10.31
N ARG A 63 7.09 -1.37 -10.22
CA ARG A 63 8.18 -2.04 -10.93
C ARG A 63 8.09 -1.88 -12.45
N GLN A 64 6.90 -2.06 -13.03
CA GLN A 64 6.67 -1.90 -14.47
C GLN A 64 7.02 -0.49 -14.96
N ARG A 65 6.87 0.53 -14.10
CA ARG A 65 7.14 1.94 -14.42
C ARG A 65 8.53 2.43 -13.96
N GLY A 66 9.36 1.56 -13.37
CA GLY A 66 10.66 1.93 -12.84
C GLY A 66 10.60 2.90 -11.64
N LEU A 67 9.47 2.92 -10.92
CA LEU A 67 9.26 3.76 -9.74
C LEU A 67 9.71 3.03 -8.47
N GLN A 68 10.04 3.79 -7.42
CA GLN A 68 10.49 3.25 -6.14
C GLN A 68 9.58 3.71 -5.01
N LEU A 69 9.04 2.74 -4.29
CA LEU A 69 8.41 2.92 -2.98
C LEU A 69 8.84 1.72 -2.14
N ASP A 70 9.26 1.96 -0.90
CA ASP A 70 9.62 0.86 0.00
C ASP A 70 8.46 -0.15 0.10
N ASP A 71 8.74 -1.44 -0.10
CA ASP A 71 7.68 -2.43 -0.24
C ASP A 71 6.93 -2.68 1.07
N GLY A 72 7.60 -2.49 2.22
CA GLY A 72 6.96 -2.51 3.54
C GLY A 72 6.04 -1.32 3.74
N VAL A 73 6.43 -0.13 3.27
CA VAL A 73 5.58 1.07 3.28
C VAL A 73 4.39 0.89 2.35
N ALA A 74 4.60 0.40 1.12
CA ALA A 74 3.52 0.10 0.19
C ALA A 74 2.51 -0.90 0.78
N TYR A 75 3.01 -1.91 1.51
CA TYR A 75 2.17 -2.86 2.23
C TYR A 75 1.38 -2.19 3.36
N LEU A 76 2.02 -1.37 4.20
CA LEU A 76 1.36 -0.62 5.26
C LEU A 76 0.22 0.25 4.71
N VAL A 77 0.51 1.05 3.66
CA VAL A 77 -0.50 1.89 3.00
C VAL A 77 -1.67 1.03 2.50
N ALA A 78 -1.40 -0.09 1.84
CA ALA A 78 -2.44 -1.00 1.37
C ALA A 78 -3.28 -1.57 2.51
N MET A 79 -2.67 -1.95 3.63
CA MET A 79 -3.39 -2.50 4.78
C MET A 79 -4.32 -1.48 5.43
N VAL A 80 -3.97 -0.20 5.43
CA VAL A 80 -4.74 0.83 6.15
C VAL A 80 -5.70 1.65 5.29
N HIS A 81 -5.57 1.62 3.96
CA HIS A 81 -6.22 2.59 3.07
C HIS A 81 -7.74 2.74 3.23
N ASP A 82 -8.44 1.67 3.59
CA ASP A 82 -9.90 1.65 3.77
C ASP A 82 -10.34 1.60 5.25
N LEU A 83 -9.40 1.47 6.20
CA LEU A 83 -9.74 1.29 7.62
C LEU A 83 -10.39 2.53 8.25
N GLY A 84 -10.22 3.71 7.66
CA GLY A 84 -10.91 4.94 8.08
C GLY A 84 -12.44 4.85 8.01
N ILE A 85 -13.01 3.87 7.30
CA ILE A 85 -14.47 3.70 7.25
C ILE A 85 -15.03 3.09 8.55
N VAL A 86 -14.18 2.40 9.30
CA VAL A 86 -14.49 1.74 10.56
C VAL A 86 -13.71 2.28 11.75
N SER A 87 -12.64 3.06 11.53
CA SER A 87 -11.94 3.72 12.63
C SER A 87 -12.85 4.73 13.33
N GLU A 88 -12.94 4.61 14.66
CA GLU A 88 -13.79 5.45 15.50
C GLU A 88 -13.06 6.64 16.12
N GLN A 89 -11.73 6.57 16.16
CA GLN A 89 -10.85 7.54 16.83
C GLN A 89 -10.13 8.48 15.85
N ASP A 90 -10.16 8.17 14.55
CA ASP A 90 -9.54 8.99 13.52
C ASP A 90 -10.54 9.97 12.92
N GLU A 91 -10.12 11.23 12.76
CA GLU A 91 -10.95 12.29 12.23
C GLU A 91 -10.59 12.64 10.78
N GLY A 92 -11.57 13.11 10.02
CA GLY A 92 -11.39 13.47 8.62
C GLY A 92 -12.71 13.78 7.93
N VAL A 93 -12.65 14.61 6.88
CA VAL A 93 -13.83 15.03 6.10
C VAL A 93 -14.56 13.86 5.42
N ASN A 94 -13.87 12.74 5.22
CA ASN A 94 -14.43 11.46 4.82
C ASN A 94 -13.53 10.29 5.29
N TYR A 95 -13.95 9.04 5.05
CA TYR A 95 -13.17 7.88 5.46
C TYR A 95 -11.75 7.81 4.90
N LEU A 96 -11.51 8.32 3.68
CA LEU A 96 -10.17 8.34 3.09
C LEU A 96 -9.21 9.22 3.90
N HIS A 97 -9.72 10.36 4.37
CA HIS A 97 -8.96 11.24 5.26
C HIS A 97 -8.80 10.62 6.66
N ARG A 98 -9.77 9.84 7.14
CA ARG A 98 -9.61 9.07 8.37
C ARG A 98 -8.57 7.96 8.24
N SER A 99 -8.47 7.28 7.10
CA SER A 99 -7.39 6.32 6.82
C SER A 99 -6.02 7.01 6.76
N ARG A 100 -5.97 8.23 6.20
CA ARG A 100 -4.76 9.07 6.27
C ARG A 100 -4.39 9.42 7.71
N ALA A 101 -5.34 9.90 8.51
CA ALA A 101 -5.10 10.21 9.92
C ALA A 101 -4.61 8.97 10.71
N LEU A 102 -5.23 7.81 10.46
CA LEU A 102 -4.79 6.53 11.02
C LEU A 102 -3.35 6.22 10.64
N PHE A 103 -2.99 6.34 9.36
CA PHE A 103 -1.60 6.12 8.92
C PHE A 103 -0.64 7.03 9.67
N HIS A 104 -0.90 8.34 9.72
CA HIS A 104 -0.01 9.31 10.39
C HIS A 104 0.16 8.97 11.88
N ARG A 105 -0.93 8.69 12.59
CA ARG A 105 -0.88 8.32 14.01
C ARG A 105 -0.03 7.07 14.26
N GLU A 106 -0.20 6.04 13.45
CA GLU A 106 0.59 4.80 13.62
C GLU A 106 2.04 5.01 13.17
N ALA A 107 2.28 5.78 12.10
CA ALA A 107 3.59 6.07 11.55
C ALA A 107 4.57 6.71 12.55
N GLU A 108 4.07 7.57 13.47
CA GLU A 108 4.87 8.17 14.54
C GLU A 108 5.59 7.15 15.44
N ARG A 109 5.08 5.90 15.49
CA ARG A 109 5.58 4.84 16.37
C ARG A 109 6.34 3.75 15.63
N LEU A 110 6.46 3.87 14.31
CA LEU A 110 7.03 2.83 13.45
C LEU A 110 8.44 3.23 12.99
N PRO A 111 9.36 2.26 12.81
CA PRO A 111 10.68 2.51 12.26
C PRO A 111 10.61 2.65 10.74
N LEU A 112 9.95 3.71 10.25
CA LEU A 112 9.76 3.97 8.83
C LEU A 112 11.08 4.46 8.20
N PRO A 113 11.36 4.05 6.95
CA PRO A 113 12.41 4.70 6.16
C PRO A 113 12.02 6.16 5.86
N PRO A 114 12.93 7.00 5.35
CA PRO A 114 12.56 8.32 4.86
C PRO A 114 11.41 8.24 3.85
N LEU A 115 10.32 8.97 4.11
CA LEU A 115 9.12 8.96 3.28
C LEU A 115 8.89 10.32 2.64
N ASP A 116 8.46 10.33 1.38
CA ASP A 116 7.74 11.48 0.84
C ASP A 116 6.27 11.40 1.28
N MET A 117 5.93 12.14 2.33
CA MET A 117 4.59 12.13 2.89
C MET A 117 3.51 12.63 1.92
N LYS A 118 3.87 13.44 0.91
CA LYS A 118 2.93 13.83 -0.14
C LYS A 118 2.45 12.60 -0.93
N VAL A 119 3.38 11.72 -1.31
CA VAL A 119 3.06 10.48 -2.04
C VAL A 119 2.15 9.58 -1.20
N ILE A 120 2.45 9.45 0.10
CA ILE A 120 1.64 8.62 1.01
C ILE A 120 0.22 9.17 1.16
N ASP A 121 0.10 10.48 1.38
CA ASP A 121 -1.20 11.13 1.50
C ASP A 121 -2.03 10.98 0.23
N GLU A 122 -1.39 11.11 -0.93
CA GLU A 122 -2.05 10.91 -2.22
C GLU A 122 -2.51 9.47 -2.44
N CYS A 123 -1.70 8.47 -2.06
CA CYS A 123 -2.11 7.06 -2.06
C CYS A 123 -3.34 6.82 -1.17
N LEU A 124 -3.45 7.49 -0.01
CA LEU A 124 -4.55 7.25 0.94
C LEU A 124 -5.82 8.04 0.58
N VAL A 125 -5.68 9.22 -0.02
CA VAL A 125 -6.83 10.11 -0.29
C VAL A 125 -7.42 9.91 -1.67
N TYR A 126 -6.62 9.57 -2.67
CA TYR A 126 -7.07 9.51 -4.07
C TYR A 126 -7.21 8.09 -4.63
N ASN A 127 -7.03 7.05 -3.82
CA ASN A 127 -7.02 5.66 -4.31
C ASN A 127 -8.34 5.19 -4.97
N HIS A 128 -9.50 5.69 -4.55
CA HIS A 128 -10.79 5.36 -5.16
C HIS A 128 -11.21 6.32 -6.28
N ARG A 129 -10.38 7.31 -6.63
CA ARG A 129 -10.69 8.22 -7.74
C ARG A 129 -10.77 7.44 -9.04
N VAL A 130 -11.94 7.45 -9.66
CA VAL A 130 -12.17 6.78 -10.95
C VAL A 130 -11.63 7.64 -12.09
N LEU A 131 -11.85 8.95 -12.03
CA LEU A 131 -11.32 9.91 -13.00
C LEU A 131 -9.85 10.24 -12.73
N SER A 132 -9.17 10.74 -13.76
CA SER A 132 -7.78 11.20 -13.65
C SER A 132 -7.67 12.35 -12.64
N VAL A 133 -6.66 12.29 -11.77
CA VAL A 133 -6.34 13.35 -10.82
C VAL A 133 -5.14 14.15 -11.36
N PRO A 134 -5.31 15.45 -11.70
CA PRO A 134 -4.20 16.27 -12.18
C PRO A 134 -3.06 16.36 -11.15
N ASN A 135 -1.82 16.27 -11.62
CA ASN A 135 -0.60 16.40 -10.82
C ASN A 135 -0.43 15.36 -9.69
N LEU A 136 -1.16 14.23 -9.75
CA LEU A 136 -0.97 13.10 -8.84
C LEU A 136 0.43 12.49 -9.04
N SER A 137 1.14 12.19 -7.95
CA SER A 137 2.43 11.50 -8.03
C SER A 137 2.27 10.15 -8.73
N ALA A 138 3.31 9.73 -9.47
CA ALA A 138 3.26 8.53 -10.30
C ALA A 138 3.05 7.24 -9.49
N GLU A 139 3.56 7.21 -8.26
CA GLU A 139 3.40 6.14 -7.28
C GLU A 139 1.94 6.05 -6.79
N ALA A 140 1.34 7.19 -6.44
CA ALA A 140 -0.06 7.26 -6.05
C ALA A 140 -1.00 6.88 -7.21
N GLU A 141 -0.64 7.23 -8.44
CA GLU A 141 -1.34 6.75 -9.63
C GLU A 141 -1.21 5.22 -9.80
N CYS A 142 -0.07 4.61 -9.47
CA CYS A 142 0.06 3.15 -9.45
C CYS A 142 -0.86 2.52 -8.40
N PHE A 143 -0.95 3.11 -7.22
CA PHE A 143 -1.82 2.64 -6.14
C PHE A 143 -3.30 2.77 -6.49
N ARG A 144 -3.73 3.92 -7.03
CA ARG A 144 -5.09 4.14 -7.57
C ARG A 144 -5.44 3.13 -8.66
N ASN A 145 -4.52 2.89 -9.58
CA ASN A 145 -4.69 1.87 -10.63
C ASN A 145 -4.84 0.47 -10.04
N ALA A 146 -4.06 0.12 -9.02
CA ALA A 146 -4.17 -1.17 -8.34
C ALA A 146 -5.52 -1.35 -7.64
N VAL A 147 -6.11 -0.31 -7.05
CA VAL A 147 -7.49 -0.32 -6.51
C VAL A 147 -8.50 -0.60 -7.62
N MET A 148 -8.36 0.04 -8.78
CA MET A 148 -9.25 -0.20 -9.93
C MET A 148 -9.12 -1.62 -10.50
N ILE A 149 -7.92 -2.21 -10.51
CA ILE A 149 -7.73 -3.63 -10.89
C ILE A 149 -8.50 -4.53 -9.93
N GLU A 150 -8.40 -4.27 -8.63
CA GLU A 150 -9.07 -5.07 -7.59
C GLU A 150 -10.59 -5.01 -7.72
N HIS A 151 -11.16 -3.80 -7.78
CA HIS A 151 -12.60 -3.58 -7.85
C HIS A 151 -13.21 -4.09 -9.16
N SER A 152 -12.48 -3.95 -10.27
CA SER A 152 -12.91 -4.47 -11.57
C SER A 152 -12.64 -5.96 -11.74
N ARG A 153 -12.06 -6.64 -10.73
CA ARG A 153 -11.66 -8.05 -10.79
C ARG A 153 -10.77 -8.36 -11.99
N GLY A 154 -9.89 -7.43 -12.34
CA GLY A 154 -8.96 -7.56 -13.47
C GLY A 154 -9.55 -7.29 -14.85
N LEU A 155 -10.77 -6.75 -14.97
CA LEU A 155 -11.29 -6.25 -16.26
C LEU A 155 -10.43 -5.10 -16.79
N VAL A 156 -9.99 -4.20 -15.90
CA VAL A 156 -8.96 -3.18 -16.17
C VAL A 156 -7.64 -3.63 -15.53
N ARG A 157 -6.50 -3.43 -16.21
CA ARG A 157 -5.20 -4.01 -15.81
C ARG A 157 -3.99 -3.09 -15.91
N PHE A 158 -4.10 -1.94 -16.60
CA PHE A 158 -3.02 -0.94 -16.72
C PHE A 158 -1.65 -1.51 -17.16
N GLY A 159 -1.69 -2.50 -18.05
CA GLY A 159 -0.50 -3.18 -18.58
C GLY A 159 -0.11 -4.47 -17.84
N LEU A 160 -0.68 -4.77 -16.67
CA LEU A 160 -0.38 -6.03 -15.99
C LEU A 160 -0.89 -7.25 -16.80
N PRO A 161 -0.09 -8.34 -16.87
CA PRO A 161 -0.51 -9.57 -17.53
C PRO A 161 -1.79 -10.17 -16.92
N ARG A 162 -2.66 -10.73 -17.77
CA ARG A 162 -3.91 -11.37 -17.30
C ARG A 162 -3.62 -12.50 -16.31
N ASP A 163 -2.63 -13.33 -16.61
CA ASP A 163 -2.30 -14.49 -15.79
C ASP A 163 -1.78 -14.08 -14.41
N TYR A 164 -0.95 -13.04 -14.32
CA TYR A 164 -0.51 -12.47 -13.03
C TYR A 164 -1.69 -12.01 -12.17
N VAL A 165 -2.68 -11.33 -12.79
CA VAL A 165 -3.88 -10.87 -12.07
C VAL A 165 -4.72 -12.06 -11.60
N ARG A 166 -4.93 -13.06 -12.47
CA ARG A 166 -5.66 -14.30 -12.11
C ARG A 166 -4.98 -15.03 -10.96
N GLU A 167 -3.69 -15.30 -11.08
CA GLU A 167 -2.89 -15.98 -10.04
C GLU A 167 -2.90 -15.22 -8.72
N THR A 168 -2.92 -13.89 -8.76
CA THR A 168 -3.06 -13.07 -7.56
C THR A 168 -4.41 -13.27 -6.87
N PHE A 169 -5.51 -13.36 -7.62
CA PHE A 169 -6.83 -13.67 -7.06
C PHE A 169 -6.94 -15.13 -6.58
N ASP A 170 -6.29 -16.08 -7.25
CA ASP A 170 -6.27 -17.48 -6.85
C ASP A 170 -5.49 -17.66 -5.53
N ALA A 171 -4.33 -17.01 -5.41
CA ALA A 171 -3.49 -17.06 -4.21
C ALA A 171 -4.08 -16.29 -3.01
N LEU A 172 -4.86 -15.24 -3.29
CA LEU A 172 -5.49 -14.39 -2.29
C LEU A 172 -6.99 -14.33 -2.59
N PRO A 173 -7.78 -15.34 -2.21
CA PRO A 173 -9.19 -15.42 -2.56
C PRO A 173 -9.99 -14.26 -1.97
N ARG A 174 -11.06 -13.85 -2.67
CA ARG A 174 -11.94 -12.76 -2.22
C ARG A 174 -12.67 -13.07 -0.91
N GLY A 175 -12.90 -14.35 -0.59
CA GLY A 175 -13.60 -14.76 0.62
C GLY A 175 -14.93 -14.00 0.81
N ASN A 176 -15.12 -13.44 2.00
CA ASN A 176 -16.29 -12.65 2.37
C ASN A 176 -16.24 -11.17 1.94
N PHE A 177 -15.30 -10.77 1.06
CA PHE A 177 -15.09 -9.35 0.75
C PHE A 177 -16.31 -8.67 0.10
N ASP A 178 -17.13 -9.38 -0.68
CA ASP A 178 -18.34 -8.79 -1.27
C ASP A 178 -19.35 -8.33 -0.19
N ARG A 179 -19.43 -9.05 0.95
CA ARG A 179 -20.24 -8.64 2.11
C ARG A 179 -19.63 -7.42 2.81
N VAL A 180 -18.31 -7.38 2.94
CA VAL A 180 -17.60 -6.21 3.52
C VAL A 180 -17.84 -4.97 2.66
N LEU A 181 -17.70 -5.09 1.34
CA LEU A 181 -17.91 -3.98 0.40
C LEU A 181 -19.35 -3.44 0.44
N MET A 182 -20.34 -4.32 0.63
CA MET A 182 -21.73 -3.90 0.82
C MET A 182 -21.90 -3.08 2.11
N ASP A 183 -21.31 -3.51 3.22
CA ASP A 183 -21.34 -2.77 4.49
C ASP A 183 -20.60 -1.42 4.37
N PHE A 184 -19.44 -1.40 3.70
CA PHE A 184 -18.72 -0.16 3.38
C PHE A 184 -19.62 0.81 2.61
N THR A 185 -20.23 0.35 1.51
CA THR A 185 -21.13 1.16 0.70
C THR A 185 -22.27 1.73 1.54
N TRP A 186 -22.87 0.91 2.40
CA TRP A 186 -23.94 1.35 3.30
C TRP A 186 -23.49 2.41 4.30
N ARG A 187 -22.32 2.22 4.93
CA ARG A 187 -21.73 3.20 5.87
C ARG A 187 -21.43 4.52 5.16
N THR A 188 -20.84 4.48 3.97
CA THR A 188 -20.52 5.68 3.19
C THR A 188 -21.78 6.45 2.84
N ILE A 189 -22.82 5.78 2.32
CA ILE A 189 -24.10 6.44 1.98
C ILE A 189 -24.75 7.07 3.22
N LYS A 190 -24.73 6.37 4.36
CA LYS A 190 -25.41 6.82 5.58
C LYS A 190 -24.68 7.96 6.31
N ARG A 191 -23.35 7.90 6.38
CA ARG A 191 -22.53 8.80 7.22
C ARG A 191 -21.94 9.96 6.42
N GLU A 192 -21.58 9.73 5.17
CA GLU A 192 -20.76 10.66 4.38
C GLU A 192 -21.08 10.56 2.87
N PRO A 193 -22.35 10.72 2.46
CA PRO A 193 -22.81 10.46 1.09
C PRO A 193 -22.08 11.30 0.03
N LEU A 194 -21.61 12.51 0.40
CA LEU A 194 -20.82 13.36 -0.50
C LEU A 194 -19.47 12.74 -0.89
N THR A 195 -19.00 11.72 -0.17
CA THR A 195 -17.79 10.95 -0.51
C THR A 195 -17.97 10.18 -1.81
N ILE A 196 -19.18 9.80 -2.20
CA ILE A 196 -19.39 9.16 -3.50
C ILE A 196 -18.98 10.14 -4.61
N VAL A 197 -19.44 11.39 -4.53
CA VAL A 197 -19.14 12.40 -5.54
C VAL A 197 -17.72 12.92 -5.40
N ARG A 198 -17.32 13.39 -4.20
CA ARG A 198 -16.05 14.10 -3.93
C ARG A 198 -14.90 13.20 -3.48
N GLY A 199 -15.16 11.90 -3.35
CA GLY A 199 -14.23 10.86 -2.88
C GLY A 199 -13.92 9.84 -3.99
N ILE A 200 -14.93 9.44 -4.75
CA ILE A 200 -14.81 8.37 -5.75
C ILE A 200 -14.78 8.95 -7.18
N PHE A 201 -15.65 9.90 -7.52
CA PHE A 201 -15.71 10.42 -8.89
C PHE A 201 -14.78 11.61 -9.14
N PHE A 202 -14.80 12.62 -8.26
CA PHE A 202 -14.07 13.90 -8.38
C PHE A 202 -13.21 14.14 -7.15
#